data_AF-A0AAW9K8I1-F1
#
_entry.id   AF-A0AAW9K8I1-F1
#
_cell.length_a   1.000
_cell.length_b   1.000
_cell.length_c   1.000
_cell.angle_alpha   90.00
_cell.angle_beta   90.00
_cell.angle_gamma   90.00
#
_symmetry.space_group_name_H-M   'P 1'
#
loop_
_entity.id
_entity.type
_entity.pdbx_description
1 polymer ?
#
loop_
_entity_poly.entity_id
_entity_poly.type
_entity_poly.pdbx_seq_one_letter_code
_entity_poly.pdbx_strand_id
1 'polypeptide(L)'
;LRDIYLAKETGARLHMSHVSTKEAIKYLKEAKGKYNNITCEVTPHHICLTKDVNNYRVNPPIREKEDVKEVIRAIKDGTVDCIGTDHAPHTKEDKEKGSPGMVGLETAFPICYTSLVKSGEINLNKLSEIMSKNGAKILGMNKGIISPGIDGDLVILD
;
A
#
# COMPACT_ATOMS: atom_id res chain seq x y z
N LEU A 1 -0.36 -14.72 -8.79
CA LEU A 1 0.04 -15.63 -9.89
C LEU A 1 -1.04 -15.80 -10.94
N ARG A 2 -2.21 -16.36 -10.60
CA ARG A 2 -3.34 -16.49 -11.53
C ARG A 2 -3.65 -15.17 -12.25
N ASP A 3 -3.85 -14.10 -11.50
CA ASP A 3 -4.29 -12.83 -12.08
C ASP A 3 -3.17 -12.15 -12.88
N ILE A 4 -1.90 -12.33 -12.48
CA ILE A 4 -0.73 -11.90 -13.27
C ILE A 4 -0.71 -12.63 -14.62
N TYR A 5 -0.96 -13.94 -14.64
CA TYR A 5 -1.03 -14.71 -15.88
C TYR A 5 -2.18 -14.23 -16.76
N LEU A 6 -3.38 -14.05 -16.21
CA LEU A 6 -4.53 -13.56 -16.97
C LEU A 6 -4.29 -12.15 -17.53
N ALA A 7 -3.71 -11.24 -16.75
CA ALA A 7 -3.36 -9.90 -17.20
C ALA A 7 -2.32 -9.92 -18.34
N LYS A 8 -1.38 -10.85 -18.30
CA LYS A 8 -0.42 -11.08 -19.40
C LYS A 8 -1.12 -11.58 -20.66
N GLU A 9 -1.96 -12.60 -20.57
CA GLU A 9 -2.61 -13.22 -21.73
C GLU A 9 -3.62 -12.28 -22.40
N THR A 10 -4.27 -11.42 -21.62
CA THR A 10 -5.30 -10.49 -22.12
C THR A 10 -4.80 -9.09 -22.42
N GLY A 11 -3.63 -8.70 -21.90
CA GLY A 11 -3.16 -7.32 -21.90
C GLY A 11 -3.93 -6.39 -20.95
N ALA A 12 -4.86 -6.92 -20.15
CA ALA A 12 -5.65 -6.12 -19.20
C ALA A 12 -4.77 -5.49 -18.11
N ARG A 13 -5.15 -4.31 -17.62
CA ARG A 13 -4.47 -3.68 -16.47
C ARG A 13 -4.82 -4.43 -15.19
N LEU A 14 -3.81 -4.70 -14.37
CA LEU A 14 -3.95 -5.35 -13.07
C LEU A 14 -3.44 -4.42 -11.96
N HIS A 15 -4.25 -4.26 -10.91
CA HIS A 15 -3.82 -3.67 -9.66
C HIS A 15 -4.03 -4.69 -8.54
N MET A 16 -2.96 -5.08 -7.85
CA MET A 16 -3.05 -5.99 -6.70
C MET A 16 -3.21 -5.18 -5.41
N SER A 17 -4.40 -5.26 -4.81
CA SER A 17 -4.71 -4.59 -3.56
C SER A 17 -3.97 -5.17 -2.36
N HIS A 18 -3.69 -4.30 -1.38
CA HIS A 18 -3.25 -4.61 -0.01
C HIS A 18 -2.30 -5.82 0.09
N VAL A 19 -1.21 -5.82 -0.68
CA VAL A 19 -0.24 -6.93 -0.72
C VAL A 19 0.47 -7.02 0.64
N SER A 20 0.56 -8.23 1.19
CA SER A 20 1.09 -8.44 2.55
C SER A 20 2.20 -9.47 2.67
N THR A 21 2.46 -10.32 1.65
CA THR A 21 3.45 -11.40 1.78
C THR A 21 4.66 -11.21 0.88
N LYS A 22 5.82 -11.67 1.34
CA LYS A 22 7.08 -11.66 0.58
C LYS A 22 6.99 -12.45 -0.72
N GLU A 23 6.23 -13.55 -0.75
CA GLU A 23 6.04 -14.35 -1.96
C GLU A 23 5.26 -13.56 -3.01
N ALA A 24 4.19 -12.87 -2.61
CA ALA A 24 3.40 -12.04 -3.51
C ALA A 24 4.25 -10.90 -4.10
N ILE A 25 5.07 -10.24 -3.27
CA ILE A 25 6.03 -9.21 -3.71
C ILE A 25 7.02 -9.79 -4.71
N LYS A 26 7.60 -10.96 -4.45
CA LYS A 26 8.53 -11.61 -5.39
C LYS A 26 7.90 -11.80 -6.77
N TYR A 27 6.68 -12.35 -6.81
CA TYR A 27 5.98 -12.55 -8.09
C TYR A 27 5.64 -11.23 -8.78
N LEU A 28 5.28 -10.19 -8.03
CA LEU A 28 5.01 -8.86 -8.58
C LEU A 28 6.28 -8.23 -9.17
N LYS A 29 7.41 -8.34 -8.47
CA LYS A 29 8.70 -7.85 -8.94
C LYS A 29 9.12 -8.51 -10.24
N GLU A 30 9.02 -9.84 -10.31
CA GLU A 30 9.31 -10.60 -11.54
C GLU A 30 8.38 -10.23 -12.70
N ALA A 31 7.10 -10.02 -12.41
CA ALA A 31 6.12 -9.66 -13.43
C ALA A 31 6.33 -8.23 -13.96
N LYS A 32 6.58 -7.26 -13.08
CA LYS A 32 6.85 -5.86 -13.45
C LYS A 32 8.12 -5.68 -14.27
N GLY A 33 9.12 -6.56 -14.10
CA GLY A 33 10.31 -6.58 -14.96
C GLY A 33 10.01 -6.96 -16.42
N LYS A 34 8.82 -7.49 -16.71
CA LYS A 34 8.41 -7.96 -18.04
C LYS A 34 7.22 -7.19 -18.60
N TYR A 35 6.37 -6.65 -17.74
CA TYR A 35 5.07 -6.06 -18.09
C TYR A 35 4.85 -4.74 -17.36
N ASN A 36 4.32 -3.74 -18.06
CA ASN A 36 4.07 -2.39 -17.53
C ASN A 36 2.60 -2.13 -17.13
N ASN A 37 1.72 -3.12 -17.30
CA ASN A 37 0.29 -3.04 -17.01
C ASN A 37 -0.08 -3.57 -15.60
N ILE A 38 0.91 -3.89 -14.77
CA ILE A 38 0.73 -4.45 -13.43
C ILE A 38 1.18 -3.43 -12.39
N THR A 39 0.33 -3.18 -11.41
CA THR A 39 0.60 -2.33 -10.25
C THR A 39 0.15 -3.03 -8.97
N CYS A 40 0.57 -2.54 -7.82
CA CYS A 40 0.14 -2.99 -6.51
C CYS A 40 0.21 -1.88 -5.48
N GLU A 41 -0.54 -2.08 -4.41
CA GLU A 41 -0.48 -1.28 -3.21
C GLU A 41 -0.21 -2.15 -1.98
N VAL A 42 0.18 -1.50 -0.90
CA VAL A 42 0.30 -2.07 0.45
C VAL A 42 -0.39 -1.14 1.44
N THR A 43 -0.67 -1.63 2.65
CA THR A 43 -1.37 -0.84 3.66
C THR A 43 -0.45 -0.35 4.78
N PRO A 44 -0.79 0.76 5.47
CA PRO A 44 -0.05 1.20 6.65
C PRO A 44 0.12 0.12 7.71
N HIS A 45 -0.90 -0.72 7.92
CA HIS A 45 -0.86 -1.77 8.93
C HIS A 45 -0.01 -2.98 8.53
N HIS A 46 0.14 -3.28 7.24
CA HIS A 46 1.12 -4.27 6.77
C HIS A 46 2.55 -3.71 6.74
N ILE A 47 2.73 -2.40 6.89
CA ILE A 47 4.05 -1.75 7.01
C ILE A 47 4.51 -1.69 8.49
N CYS A 48 3.60 -1.41 9.43
CA CYS A 48 3.99 -1.12 10.81
C CYS A 48 3.70 -2.22 11.83
N LEU A 49 2.73 -3.11 11.57
CA LEU A 49 2.35 -4.18 12.50
C LEU A 49 2.94 -5.52 12.06
N THR A 50 3.33 -6.29 13.06
CA THR A 50 3.71 -7.69 12.93
C THR A 50 2.85 -8.51 13.88
N LYS A 51 2.68 -9.80 13.56
CA LYS A 51 1.78 -10.69 14.28
C LYS A 51 2.12 -10.85 15.76
N ASP A 52 3.41 -10.71 16.12
CA ASP A 52 3.88 -10.73 17.50
C ASP A 52 3.56 -9.44 18.28
N VAL A 53 3.29 -8.34 17.58
CA VAL A 53 2.91 -7.04 18.18
C VAL A 53 1.40 -6.94 18.31
N ASN A 54 0.66 -7.29 17.26
CA ASN A 54 -0.79 -7.21 17.24
C ASN A 54 -1.37 -8.18 16.21
N ASN A 55 -2.33 -9.01 16.64
CA ASN A 55 -3.04 -9.93 15.77
C ASN A 55 -4.47 -9.45 15.46
N TYR A 56 -4.63 -8.14 15.26
CA TYR A 56 -5.90 -7.53 14.91
C TYR A 56 -6.44 -8.17 13.62
N ARG A 57 -7.72 -8.54 13.63
CA ARG A 57 -8.31 -9.28 12.51
C ARG A 57 -8.58 -8.35 11.34
N VAL A 58 -7.80 -8.52 10.27
CA VAL A 58 -7.89 -7.86 8.96
C VAL A 58 -7.72 -8.90 7.85
N ASN A 59 -8.04 -8.55 6.60
CA ASN A 59 -7.84 -9.41 5.45
C ASN A 59 -7.21 -8.63 4.29
N PRO A 60 -5.96 -8.93 3.89
CA PRO A 60 -5.14 -10.03 4.38
C PRO A 60 -4.61 -9.81 5.81
N PRO A 61 -4.33 -10.88 6.58
CA PRO A 61 -3.93 -10.76 7.98
C PRO A 61 -2.56 -10.08 8.14
N ILE A 62 -2.34 -9.53 9.33
CA ILE A 62 -1.02 -9.04 9.77
C ILE A 62 -0.02 -10.22 9.75
N ARG A 63 1.19 -9.97 9.25
CA ARG A 63 2.18 -11.01 8.92
C ARG A 63 3.36 -11.02 9.88
N GLU A 64 4.28 -11.94 9.66
CA GLU A 64 5.52 -12.04 10.42
C GLU A 64 6.51 -10.93 10.02
N LYS A 65 7.55 -10.72 10.83
CA LYS A 65 8.56 -9.66 10.62
C LYS A 65 9.24 -9.74 9.26
N GLU A 66 9.42 -10.94 8.72
CA GLU A 66 10.07 -11.17 7.43
C GLU A 66 9.24 -10.61 6.27
N ASP A 67 7.92 -10.73 6.34
CA ASP A 67 7.01 -10.18 5.32
C ASP A 67 7.02 -8.65 5.37
N VAL A 68 6.96 -8.06 6.57
CA VAL A 68 7.02 -6.60 6.75
C VAL A 68 8.33 -6.03 6.21
N LYS A 69 9.46 -6.68 6.50
CA LYS A 69 10.77 -6.27 5.94
C LYS A 69 10.77 -6.29 4.41
N GLU A 70 10.13 -7.28 3.80
CA GLU A 70 10.05 -7.37 2.34
C GLU A 70 9.11 -6.30 1.76
N VAL A 71 7.98 -6.00 2.42
CA VAL A 71 7.11 -4.86 2.07
C VAL A 71 7.91 -3.55 2.05
N ILE A 72 8.69 -3.29 3.09
CA ILE A 72 9.51 -2.07 3.18
C ILE A 72 10.57 -2.04 2.06
N ARG A 73 11.26 -3.16 1.78
CA ARG A 73 12.20 -3.25 0.65
C ARG A 73 11.54 -2.98 -0.69
N ALA A 74 10.34 -3.51 -0.89
CA ALA A 74 9.56 -3.34 -2.11
C ALA A 74 9.06 -1.89 -2.29
N ILE A 75 8.82 -1.15 -1.21
CA ILE A 75 8.58 0.29 -1.26
C ILE A 75 9.85 1.02 -1.73
N LYS A 76 11.00 0.67 -1.15
CA LYS A 76 12.29 1.34 -1.44
C LYS A 76 12.73 1.14 -2.90
N ASP A 77 12.57 -0.06 -3.43
CA ASP A 77 12.98 -0.39 -4.80
C ASP A 77 11.93 -0.05 -5.87
N GLY A 78 10.75 0.44 -5.48
CA GLY A 78 9.67 0.83 -6.39
C GLY A 78 8.81 -0.32 -6.89
N THR A 79 8.97 -1.53 -6.35
CA THR A 79 8.04 -2.65 -6.62
C THR A 79 6.63 -2.33 -6.14
N VAL A 80 6.46 -1.62 -5.02
CA VAL A 80 5.16 -1.09 -4.56
C VAL A 80 4.90 0.28 -5.19
N ASP A 81 3.73 0.46 -5.83
CA ASP A 81 3.42 1.73 -6.50
C ASP A 81 2.79 2.74 -5.55
N CYS A 82 1.88 2.30 -4.68
CA CYS A 82 1.17 3.20 -3.79
C CYS A 82 0.83 2.57 -2.43
N ILE A 83 0.39 3.42 -1.50
CA ILE A 83 -0.13 3.01 -0.20
C ILE A 83 -1.63 3.28 -0.17
N GLY A 84 -2.42 2.22 0.08
CA GLY A 84 -3.87 2.27 0.26
C GLY A 84 -4.23 1.91 1.70
N THR A 85 -5.24 2.54 2.30
CA THR A 85 -5.50 2.37 3.74
C THR A 85 -6.24 1.09 4.08
N ASP A 86 -7.02 0.56 3.13
CA ASP A 86 -8.04 -0.47 3.37
C ASP A 86 -8.91 -0.13 4.60
N HIS A 87 -9.33 1.14 4.69
CA HIS A 87 -10.18 1.60 5.78
C HIS A 87 -11.52 0.87 5.74
N ALA A 88 -11.69 -0.07 6.67
CA ALA A 88 -12.83 -0.97 6.78
C ALA A 88 -13.42 -0.90 8.21
N PRO A 89 -14.24 0.13 8.50
CA PRO A 89 -14.85 0.32 9.81
C PRO A 89 -15.91 -0.74 10.08
N HIS A 90 -15.97 -1.19 11.32
CA HIS A 90 -16.98 -2.12 11.82
C HIS A 90 -17.48 -1.64 13.17
N THR A 91 -18.74 -1.97 13.48
CA THR A 91 -19.26 -1.76 14.83
C THR A 91 -18.50 -2.64 15.82
N LYS A 92 -18.55 -2.29 17.11
CA LYS A 92 -17.97 -3.12 18.16
C LYS A 92 -18.55 -4.53 18.15
N GLU A 93 -19.85 -4.66 17.95
CA GLU A 93 -20.55 -5.95 17.87
C GLU A 93 -20.05 -6.81 16.69
N ASP A 94 -19.86 -6.20 15.51
CA ASP A 94 -19.31 -6.91 14.35
C ASP A 94 -17.88 -7.39 14.62
N LYS A 95 -17.05 -6.57 15.31
CA LYS A 95 -15.69 -6.96 15.68
C LYS A 95 -15.68 -8.11 16.69
N GLU A 96 -16.59 -8.12 17.66
CA GLU A 96 -16.78 -9.22 18.62
C GLU A 96 -17.24 -10.51 17.90
N LYS A 97 -18.07 -10.37 16.85
CA LYS A 97 -18.46 -11.48 15.94
C LYS A 97 -17.37 -11.87 14.94
N GLY A 98 -16.24 -11.14 14.91
CA GLY A 98 -15.07 -11.48 14.14
C GLY A 98 -14.98 -10.88 12.74
N SER A 99 -15.68 -9.78 12.44
CA SER A 99 -15.52 -9.10 11.15
C SER A 99 -14.07 -8.62 10.93
N PRO A 100 -13.43 -8.99 9.80
CA PRO A 100 -12.08 -8.54 9.46
C PRO A 100 -12.14 -7.11 8.92
N GLY A 101 -11.30 -6.23 9.44
CA GLY A 101 -11.24 -4.83 9.00
C GLY A 101 -10.75 -3.91 10.11
N MET A 102 -10.16 -2.79 9.71
CA MET A 102 -9.61 -1.79 10.62
C MET A 102 -9.81 -0.38 10.07
N VAL A 103 -9.99 0.58 10.97
CA VAL A 103 -9.92 1.99 10.62
C VAL A 103 -8.46 2.42 10.45
N GLY A 104 -8.13 3.04 9.32
CA GLY A 104 -6.76 3.55 9.09
C GLY A 104 -6.68 4.87 8.33
N LEU A 105 -7.80 5.51 8.00
CA LEU A 105 -7.81 6.70 7.13
C LEU A 105 -7.07 7.88 7.76
N GLU A 106 -7.42 8.21 9.00
CA GLU A 106 -6.85 9.34 9.75
C GLU A 106 -5.41 9.10 10.20
N THR A 107 -5.01 7.84 10.36
CA THR A 107 -3.70 7.46 10.90
C THR A 107 -2.71 7.02 9.84
N ALA A 108 -3.13 6.90 8.58
CA ALA A 108 -2.27 6.40 7.50
C ALA A 108 -0.98 7.18 7.35
N PHE A 109 -1.07 8.51 7.22
CA PHE A 109 0.11 9.37 7.05
C PHE A 109 1.05 9.31 8.26
N PRO A 110 0.62 9.58 9.51
CA PRO A 110 1.55 9.57 10.65
C PRO A 110 2.19 8.20 10.88
N ILE A 111 1.47 7.09 10.62
CA ILE A 111 2.05 5.74 10.69
C ILE A 111 3.14 5.57 9.62
N CYS A 112 2.83 5.84 8.34
CA CYS A 112 3.81 5.66 7.27
C CYS A 112 5.00 6.63 7.41
N TYR A 113 4.76 7.87 7.82
CA TYR A 113 5.82 8.83 8.12
C TYR A 113 6.74 8.34 9.23
N THR A 114 6.18 7.83 10.33
CA THR A 114 6.98 7.32 11.45
C THR A 114 7.75 6.05 11.07
N SER A 115 7.06 5.09 10.44
CA SER A 115 7.63 3.77 10.11
C SER A 115 8.59 3.79 8.92
N LEU A 116 8.46 4.75 7.99
CA LEU A 116 9.27 4.78 6.77
C LEU A 116 10.21 6.00 6.70
N VAL A 117 9.78 7.18 7.14
CA VAL A 117 10.58 8.41 7.01
C VAL A 117 11.43 8.65 8.26
N LYS A 118 10.83 8.68 9.45
CA LYS A 118 11.60 8.87 10.70
C LYS A 118 12.56 7.72 10.99
N SER A 119 12.25 6.51 10.55
CA SER A 119 13.14 5.34 10.62
C SER A 119 14.29 5.36 9.61
N GLY A 120 14.25 6.24 8.61
CA GLY A 120 15.27 6.36 7.57
C GLY A 120 15.15 5.37 6.40
N GLU A 121 14.00 4.70 6.24
CA GLU A 121 13.80 3.75 5.14
C GLU A 121 13.60 4.45 3.78
N ILE A 122 12.88 5.58 3.75
CA ILE A 122 12.68 6.46 2.59
C ILE A 122 12.66 7.94 3.02
N ASN A 123 12.71 8.86 2.05
CA ASN A 123 12.52 10.29 2.32
C ASN A 123 11.04 10.72 2.17
N LEU A 124 10.72 11.94 2.63
CA LEU A 124 9.35 12.49 2.58
C LEU A 124 8.81 12.61 1.15
N ASN A 125 9.65 12.98 0.17
CA ASN A 125 9.25 13.07 -1.23
C ASN A 125 8.77 11.72 -1.77
N LYS A 126 9.46 10.62 -1.41
CA LYS A 126 9.04 9.27 -1.80
C LYS A 126 7.73 8.88 -1.13
N LEU A 127 7.55 9.22 0.15
CA LEU A 127 6.29 8.97 0.84
C LEU A 127 5.12 9.73 0.18
N SER A 128 5.30 11.02 -0.11
CA SER A 128 4.32 11.84 -0.82
C SER A 128 3.99 11.28 -2.21
N GLU A 129 5.01 10.80 -2.94
CA GLU A 129 4.81 10.16 -4.25
C GLU A 129 3.90 8.92 -4.16
N ILE A 130 4.16 8.00 -3.22
CA ILE A 130 3.40 6.74 -3.11
C ILE A 130 2.06 6.88 -2.37
N MET A 131 1.86 7.96 -1.62
CA MET A 131 0.56 8.25 -0.95
C MET A 131 -0.34 9.19 -1.75
N SER A 132 0.14 9.79 -2.85
CA SER A 132 -0.61 10.82 -3.59
C SER A 132 -0.43 10.68 -5.10
N LYS A 133 0.73 11.09 -5.64
CA LYS A 133 1.02 11.13 -7.09
C LYS A 133 0.76 9.80 -7.80
N ASN A 134 1.26 8.69 -7.24
CA ASN A 134 1.18 7.39 -7.91
C ASN A 134 -0.24 6.85 -7.95
N GLY A 135 -1.00 6.98 -6.85
CA GLY A 135 -2.41 6.61 -6.82
C GLY A 135 -3.22 7.39 -7.87
N ALA A 136 -3.03 8.72 -7.92
CA ALA A 136 -3.67 9.58 -8.92
C ALA A 136 -3.30 9.16 -10.36
N LYS A 137 -2.02 8.86 -10.62
CA LYS A 137 -1.55 8.37 -11.93
C LYS A 137 -2.18 7.03 -12.30
N ILE A 138 -2.27 6.08 -11.37
CA ILE A 138 -2.86 4.76 -11.61
C ILE A 138 -4.33 4.91 -12.03
N LEU A 139 -5.06 5.78 -11.34
CA LEU A 139 -6.48 6.05 -11.56
C LEU A 139 -6.77 7.03 -12.70
N GLY A 140 -5.75 7.70 -13.26
CA GLY A 140 -5.92 8.68 -14.34
C GLY A 140 -6.57 9.99 -13.88
N MET A 141 -6.31 10.41 -12.64
CA MET A 141 -6.91 11.60 -12.04
C MET A 141 -6.02 12.84 -12.20
N ASN A 142 -6.64 14.02 -12.30
CA ASN A 142 -5.97 15.33 -12.26
C ASN A 142 -5.57 15.76 -10.84
N LYS A 143 -4.84 14.90 -10.12
CA LYS A 143 -4.53 15.04 -8.68
C LYS A 143 -3.09 14.64 -8.35
N GLY A 144 -2.69 14.90 -7.11
CA GLY A 144 -1.50 14.34 -6.48
C GLY A 144 -0.16 14.98 -6.87
N ILE A 145 -0.20 16.13 -7.54
CA ILE A 145 0.98 16.93 -7.88
C ILE A 145 0.66 18.40 -7.60
N ILE A 146 1.62 19.14 -7.06
CA ILE A 146 1.52 20.60 -6.89
C ILE A 146 2.08 21.26 -8.14
N SER A 147 1.20 21.65 -9.07
CA SER A 147 1.57 22.29 -10.33
C SER A 147 0.39 23.10 -10.88
N PRO A 148 0.62 24.21 -11.62
CA PRO A 148 -0.45 24.90 -12.33
C PRO A 148 -1.27 23.94 -13.20
N GLY A 149 -2.60 24.08 -13.16
CA GLY A 149 -3.56 23.24 -13.89
C GLY A 149 -3.99 21.95 -13.19
N ILE A 150 -3.37 21.59 -12.06
CA ILE A 150 -3.78 20.48 -11.20
C ILE A 150 -4.70 20.99 -10.08
N ASP A 151 -5.60 20.13 -9.60
CA ASP A 151 -6.49 20.45 -8.47
C ASP A 151 -5.67 20.93 -7.25
N GLY A 152 -6.16 21.97 -6.56
CA GLY A 152 -5.51 22.62 -5.42
C GLY A 152 -5.55 21.83 -4.11
N ASP A 153 -5.35 20.51 -4.18
CA ASP A 153 -5.41 19.59 -3.05
C ASP A 153 -4.07 19.60 -2.29
N LEU A 154 -4.07 20.18 -1.09
CA LEU A 154 -2.86 20.36 -0.28
C LEU A 154 -3.09 19.89 1.16
N VAL A 155 -2.04 19.36 1.78
CA VAL A 155 -1.98 19.09 3.22
C VAL A 155 -0.77 19.79 3.80
N ILE A 156 -0.97 20.48 4.93
CA ILE A 156 0.10 21.10 5.72
C ILE A 156 0.31 20.21 6.94
N LEU A 157 1.57 19.89 7.22
CA LEU A 157 1.97 18.96 8.27
C LEU A 157 2.98 19.67 9.18
N ASP A 158 2.89 19.39 10.48
CA ASP A 158 3.82 19.85 11.53
C ASP A 158 4.97 18.85 11.70
#